data_AF-A0A3B8L5X6-F1
#
_entry.id   AF-A0A3B8L5X6-F1
#
_cell.length_a   1.000
_cell.length_b   1.000
_cell.length_c   1.000
_cell.angle_alpha   90.00
_cell.angle_beta   90.00
_cell.angle_gamma   90.00
#
_symmetry.space_group_name_H-M   'P 1'
#
loop_
_entity.id
_entity.type
_entity.pdbx_description
1 polymer ?
#
loop_
_entity_poly.entity_id
_entity_poly.type
_entity_poly.pdbx_seq_one_letter_code
_entity_poly.pdbx_strand_id
1 'polypeptide(L)'
;HASNAAVIDLQPGTSVGIVDEPVTLRATVSHFGPDTSANDLIDGRVEWFIDDRMVARRPLALKPNGTTTVEWTHSFSTAGEHHAEVRLSGDGLPEDDSRHIALPV
;
A
#
# COMPACT_ATOMS: atom_id res chain seq x y z
N HIS A 1 6.29 7.57 19.70
CA HIS A 1 7.25 6.60 19.15
C HIS A 1 7.04 6.58 17.65
N ALA A 2 8.09 6.82 16.86
CA ALA A 2 8.03 6.65 15.42
C ALA A 2 8.19 5.16 15.14
N SER A 3 7.17 4.52 14.58
CA SER A 3 7.27 3.19 14.00
C SER A 3 8.17 3.26 12.75
N ASN A 4 8.98 2.24 12.49
CA ASN A 4 9.91 2.21 11.34
C ASN A 4 9.31 1.35 10.22
N ALA A 5 8.15 1.75 9.72
CA ALA A 5 7.37 1.00 8.74
C ALA A 5 7.65 1.53 7.33
N ALA A 6 7.51 0.68 6.31
CA ALA A 6 7.54 1.17 4.94
C ALA A 6 6.69 0.32 4.02
N VAL A 7 6.08 0.95 3.01
CA VAL A 7 5.63 0.23 1.82
C VAL A 7 6.86 -0.03 0.98
N ILE A 8 7.26 -1.30 0.83
CA ILE A 8 8.51 -1.64 0.15
C ILE A 8 8.31 -2.02 -1.31
N ASP A 9 7.08 -2.37 -1.71
CA ASP A 9 6.73 -2.77 -3.07
C ASP A 9 5.25 -2.49 -3.37
N LEU A 10 4.94 -2.19 -4.64
CA LEU A 10 3.59 -2.07 -5.18
C LEU A 10 3.58 -2.60 -6.61
N GLN A 11 2.77 -3.62 -6.88
CA GLN A 11 2.72 -4.28 -8.17
C GLN A 11 1.28 -4.52 -8.62
N PRO A 12 0.97 -4.26 -9.90
CA PRO A 12 -0.28 -4.71 -10.49
C PRO A 12 -0.17 -6.19 -10.90
N GLY A 13 -1.28 -6.91 -10.86
CA GLY A 13 -1.37 -8.30 -11.32
C GLY A 13 -1.31 -8.44 -12.85
N THR A 14 -1.42 -7.32 -13.56
CA THR A 14 -1.27 -7.21 -15.02
C THR A 14 -0.47 -5.95 -15.36
N SER A 15 0.25 -5.97 -16.48
CA SER A 15 0.97 -4.79 -16.98
C SER A 15 0.05 -3.76 -17.66
N VAL A 16 -1.13 -4.18 -18.12
CA VAL A 16 -2.16 -3.32 -18.75
C VAL A 16 -3.54 -3.78 -18.28
N GLY A 17 -4.36 -2.86 -17.81
CA GLY A 17 -5.75 -3.09 -17.44
C GLY A 17 -6.68 -3.11 -18.65
N ILE A 18 -7.94 -3.50 -18.42
CA ILE A 18 -9.02 -3.38 -19.41
C ILE A 18 -10.16 -2.65 -18.70
N VAL A 19 -10.78 -1.68 -19.38
CA VAL A 19 -11.93 -0.94 -18.84
C VAL A 19 -13.01 -1.89 -18.36
N ASP A 20 -13.53 -1.62 -17.17
CA ASP A 20 -14.52 -2.42 -16.43
C ASP A 20 -14.08 -3.84 -16.03
N GLU A 21 -12.85 -4.26 -16.34
CA GLU A 21 -12.28 -5.50 -15.83
C GLU A 21 -11.55 -5.29 -14.49
N PRO A 22 -11.67 -6.23 -13.54
CA PRO A 22 -10.99 -6.13 -12.25
C PRO A 22 -9.47 -6.30 -12.40
N VAL A 23 -8.71 -5.33 -11.93
CA VAL A 23 -7.26 -5.42 -11.75
C VAL A 23 -6.93 -5.62 -10.28
N THR A 24 -6.14 -6.65 -9.97
CA THR A 24 -5.58 -6.85 -8.63
C THR A 24 -4.30 -6.04 -8.46
N LEU A 25 -4.19 -5.32 -7.35
CA LEU A 25 -2.98 -4.60 -6.94
C LEU A 25 -2.49 -5.16 -5.61
N ARG A 26 -1.18 -5.39 -5.52
CA ARG A 26 -0.50 -5.99 -4.38
C ARG A 26 0.54 -5.03 -3.84
N ALA A 27 0.42 -4.66 -2.58
CA ALA A 27 1.44 -3.92 -1.85
C ALA A 27 2.14 -4.83 -0.83
N THR A 28 3.45 -4.63 -0.66
CA THR A 28 4.23 -5.28 0.38
C THR A 28 4.65 -4.24 1.40
N VAL A 29 4.39 -4.51 2.68
CA VAL A 29 4.72 -3.64 3.81
C VAL A 29 5.68 -4.37 4.74
N SER A 30 6.70 -3.67 5.19
CA SER A 30 7.69 -4.20 6.15
C SER A 30 7.79 -3.30 7.37
N HIS A 31 8.04 -3.91 8.52
CA HIS A 31 8.35 -3.20 9.75
C HIS A 31 9.81 -3.47 10.13
N PHE A 32 10.64 -2.42 10.15
CA PHE A 32 12.07 -2.49 10.43
C PHE A 32 12.43 -2.13 11.89
N GLY A 33 11.45 -2.11 12.79
CA GLY A 33 11.67 -1.92 14.23
C GLY A 33 12.41 -3.09 14.88
N PRO A 34 13.10 -2.89 16.01
CA PRO A 34 13.76 -3.95 16.75
C PRO A 34 12.75 -4.87 17.48
N ASP A 35 13.00 -6.19 17.47
CA ASP A 35 12.12 -7.22 18.08
C ASP A 35 12.01 -7.15 19.62
N THR A 36 12.78 -6.26 20.25
CA THR A 36 12.82 -6.09 21.70
C THR A 36 11.64 -5.29 22.26
N SER A 37 10.81 -4.70 21.40
CA SER A 37 9.72 -3.81 21.79
C SER A 37 8.37 -4.39 21.38
N ALA A 38 7.75 -5.19 22.23
CA ALA A 38 6.37 -5.68 22.01
C ALA A 38 5.33 -4.54 21.89
N ASN A 39 5.68 -3.33 22.34
CA ASN A 39 4.90 -2.11 22.21
C ASN A 39 5.15 -1.36 20.89
N ASP A 40 6.08 -1.83 20.05
CA ASP A 40 6.36 -1.29 18.72
C ASP A 40 5.56 -2.09 17.67
N LEU A 41 4.30 -2.38 17.97
CA LEU A 41 3.38 -2.90 16.97
C LEU A 41 2.93 -1.72 16.11
N ILE A 42 2.95 -1.89 14.80
CA ILE A 42 2.19 -0.99 13.94
C ILE A 42 0.72 -1.36 14.11
N ASP A 43 -0.06 -0.46 14.69
CA ASP A 43 -1.54 -0.48 14.68
C ASP A 43 -2.00 0.69 13.80
N GLY A 44 -1.83 0.49 12.50
CA GLY A 44 -2.02 1.50 11.48
C GLY A 44 -3.05 1.08 10.45
N ARG A 45 -3.04 1.79 9.33
CA ARG A 45 -3.82 1.43 8.15
C ARG A 45 -2.95 1.51 6.93
N VAL A 46 -3.23 0.64 5.98
CA VAL A 46 -2.77 0.81 4.62
C VAL A 46 -3.89 1.47 3.83
N GLU A 47 -3.61 2.63 3.28
CA GLU A 47 -4.53 3.44 2.49
C GLU A 47 -4.18 3.31 1.01
N TRP A 48 -5.19 3.13 0.18
CA TRP A 48 -5.01 2.94 -1.26
C TRP A 48 -5.73 4.06 -2.01
N PHE A 49 -5.00 4.69 -2.92
CA PHE A 49 -5.41 5.81 -3.75
C PHE A 49 -5.34 5.42 -5.23
N ILE A 50 -6.32 5.88 -5.98
CA ILE A 50 -6.34 5.89 -7.45
C ILE A 50 -6.63 7.33 -7.88
N ASP A 51 -5.76 7.90 -8.71
CA ASP A 51 -5.86 9.28 -9.19
C ASP A 51 -6.13 10.28 -8.05
N ASP A 52 -5.29 10.19 -7.02
CA ASP A 52 -5.33 11.00 -5.79
C ASP A 52 -6.59 10.83 -4.91
N ARG A 53 -7.49 9.92 -5.27
CA ARG A 53 -8.68 9.59 -4.49
C ARG A 53 -8.48 8.30 -3.70
N MET A 54 -8.68 8.36 -2.39
CA MET A 54 -8.69 7.16 -1.55
C MET A 54 -9.86 6.26 -1.95
N VAL A 55 -9.56 5.05 -2.44
CA VAL A 55 -10.54 4.05 -2.88
C VAL A 55 -10.74 2.95 -1.83
N ALA A 56 -9.75 2.68 -1.00
CA ALA A 56 -9.86 1.72 0.10
C ALA A 56 -8.89 2.03 1.24
N ARG A 57 -9.17 1.44 2.40
CA ARG A 57 -8.24 1.38 3.54
C ARG A 57 -8.37 0.04 4.23
N ARG A 58 -7.27 -0.53 4.73
CA ARG A 58 -7.27 -1.77 5.50
C ARG A 58 -6.49 -1.61 6.80
N PRO A 59 -6.94 -2.24 7.90
CA PRO A 59 -6.15 -2.27 9.13
C PRO A 59 -4.83 -3.00 8.88
N LEU A 60 -3.76 -2.52 9.50
CA LEU A 60 -2.45 -3.15 9.47
C LEU A 60 -2.02 -3.43 10.92
N ALA A 61 -1.78 -4.70 11.21
CA ALA A 61 -1.16 -5.14 12.45
C ALA A 61 0.13 -5.89 12.09
N LEU A 62 1.29 -5.25 12.31
CA LEU A 62 2.59 -5.81 11.91
C LEU A 62 3.59 -5.74 13.06
N LYS A 63 4.16 -6.89 13.40
CA LYS A 63 5.23 -7.01 14.40
C LYS A 63 6.54 -6.44 13.87
N PRO A 64 7.45 -5.96 14.74
CA PRO A 64 8.83 -5.68 14.38
C PRO A 64 9.47 -6.81 13.56
N ASN A 65 10.28 -6.47 12.56
CA ASN A 65 10.88 -7.37 11.57
C ASN A 65 9.87 -8.21 10.74
N GLY A 66 8.58 -7.89 10.84
CA GLY A 66 7.53 -8.53 10.06
C GLY A 66 7.44 -7.94 8.65
N THR A 67 7.04 -8.78 7.72
CA THR A 67 6.62 -8.38 6.37
C THR A 67 5.24 -8.95 6.09
N THR A 68 4.38 -8.17 5.45
CA THR A 68 3.05 -8.63 5.04
C THR A 68 2.69 -8.08 3.66
N THR A 69 1.71 -8.72 3.05
CA THR A 69 1.17 -8.35 1.74
C THR A 69 -0.29 -7.99 1.88
N VAL A 70 -0.69 -6.90 1.22
CA VAL A 70 -2.07 -6.46 1.15
C VAL A 70 -2.49 -6.38 -0.31
N GLU A 71 -3.63 -6.98 -0.62
CA GLU A 71 -4.17 -7.05 -1.98
C GLU A 71 -5.54 -6.38 -2.07
N TRP A 72 -5.76 -5.63 -3.14
CA TRP A 72 -7.06 -5.07 -3.49
C TRP A 72 -7.39 -5.33 -4.96
N THR A 73 -8.67 -5.21 -5.29
CA THR A 73 -9.16 -5.29 -6.66
C THR A 73 -9.90 -4.00 -6.98
N HIS A 74 -9.66 -3.43 -8.16
CA HIS A 74 -10.37 -2.25 -8.67
C HIS A 74 -10.65 -2.40 -10.16
N SER A 75 -11.84 -1.98 -10.57
CA SER A 75 -12.25 -1.89 -11.96
C SER A 75 -12.22 -0.42 -12.36
N PHE A 76 -11.40 -0.10 -13.36
CA PHE A 76 -11.26 1.24 -13.88
C PHE A 76 -12.34 1.51 -14.92
N SER A 77 -13.07 2.62 -14.79
CA SER A 77 -14.20 2.96 -15.68
C SER A 77 -13.80 3.79 -16.90
N THR A 78 -12.52 4.12 -17.03
CA THR A 78 -11.96 4.95 -18.12
C THR A 78 -10.65 4.36 -18.59
N ALA A 79 -10.35 4.51 -19.88
CA ALA A 79 -9.03 4.18 -20.42
C ALA A 79 -8.05 5.34 -20.18
N GLY A 80 -6.75 5.02 -20.13
CA GLY A 80 -5.67 5.97 -19.91
C GLY A 80 -4.66 5.52 -18.88
N GLU A 81 -3.67 6.39 -18.60
CA GLU A 81 -2.73 6.18 -17.50
C GLU A 81 -3.41 6.54 -16.18
N HIS A 82 -3.47 5.57 -15.26
CA HIS A 82 -3.98 5.77 -13.91
C HIS A 82 -2.85 5.73 -12.89
N HIS A 83 -2.87 6.68 -11.94
CA HIS A 83 -1.91 6.72 -10.85
C HIS A 83 -2.44 5.90 -9.67
N ALA A 84 -1.76 4.80 -9.34
CA ALA A 84 -2.08 3.99 -8.17
C ALA A 84 -1.02 4.17 -7.09
N GLU A 85 -1.47 4.49 -5.88
CA GLU A 85 -0.58 4.78 -4.76
C GLU A 85 -1.08 4.10 -3.48
N VAL A 86 -0.15 3.51 -2.74
CA VAL A 86 -0.40 2.94 -1.42
C VAL A 86 0.40 3.73 -0.39
N ARG A 87 -0.26 4.10 0.71
CA ARG A 87 0.31 4.85 1.83
C ARG A 87 0.10 4.12 3.15
N LEU A 88 1.03 4.23 4.09
CA LEU A 88 0.77 3.90 5.49
C LEU A 88 0.18 5.12 6.20
N SER A 89 -0.84 4.90 7.03
CA SER A 89 -1.39 5.96 7.86
C SER A 89 -0.57 6.07 9.14
N GLY A 90 0.31 7.06 9.22
CA GLY A 90 0.71 7.63 10.50
C GLY A 90 2.00 7.11 11.11
N ASP A 91 3.09 7.04 10.35
CA ASP A 91 4.38 7.26 10.97
C ASP A 91 4.89 8.68 10.63
N GLY A 92 5.75 9.22 11.48
CA GLY A 92 6.25 10.59 11.34
C GLY A 92 7.31 10.73 10.24
N LEU A 93 7.46 9.74 9.34
CA LEU A 93 8.50 9.63 8.32
C LEU A 93 7.85 9.52 6.92
N PRO A 94 7.42 10.66 6.33
CA PRO A 94 6.57 10.65 5.14
C PRO A 94 7.21 10.14 3.84
N GLU A 95 8.52 9.87 3.79
CA GLU A 95 9.21 9.52 2.53
C GLU A 95 9.14 8.02 2.17
N ASP A 96 9.17 7.10 3.12
CA ASP A 96 9.12 5.64 2.87
C ASP A 96 7.74 5.01 3.10
N ASP A 97 6.79 5.80 3.60
CA ASP A 97 5.40 5.44 3.83
C ASP A 97 4.57 5.20 2.57
N SER A 98 5.13 5.45 1.37
CA SER A 98 4.37 5.36 0.11
C SER A 98 5.09 4.61 -1.02
N ARG A 99 4.31 3.93 -1.86
CA ARG A 99 4.75 3.46 -3.18
C ARG A 99 3.67 3.75 -4.21
N HIS A 100 4.10 4.12 -5.41
CA HIS A 100 3.23 4.40 -6.53
C HIS A 100 3.64 3.69 -7.80
N ILE A 101 2.68 3.52 -8.70
CA ILE A 101 2.89 3.07 -10.07
C ILE A 101 1.97 3.87 -11.01
N ALA A 102 2.34 3.93 -12.28
CA ALA A 102 1.40 4.25 -13.35
C ALA A 102 0.90 2.92 -13.95
N LEU A 103 -0.40 2.79 -14.13
CA LEU A 103 -1.04 1.63 -14.77
C LEU A 103 -1.80 2.09 -16.01
N PRO A 104 -1.40 1.66 -17.22
CA PRO A 104 -2.23 1.84 -18.41
C PRO A 104 -3.47 0.95 -18.33
N VAL A 105 -4.63 1.52 -18.64
CA VAL A 105 -5.95 0.85 -18.74
C VAL A 105 -6.58 1.14 -20.09
#